data_AF-A0A094I961-F1
#
_entry.id   AF-A0A094I961-F1
#
_cell.length_a   1.000
_cell.length_b   1.000
_cell.length_c   1.000
_cell.angle_alpha   90.00
_cell.angle_beta   90.00
_cell.angle_gamma   90.00
#
_symmetry.space_group_name_H-M   'P 1'
#
loop_
_entity.id
_entity.type
_entity.pdbx_description
1 polymer ?
#
loop_
_entity_poly.entity_id
_entity_poly.type
_entity_poly.pdbx_seq_one_letter_code
_entity_poly.pdbx_strand_id
1 'polypeptide(L)'
;MVLRPKCPATVEKFNERALFAHLIPSAWQLSSQKPFILDAGVPCGTVDPTNEYLEKDVADKTWACAGNELYYLVVLKGTAATCTTGREGFCKHNYYSAPAGIDKLDGKLWGGVKLDDFVVGGVNGYHANGDKNGWKLADPNDRKTASSLYDMGIRSPGVVGILVCDTNTALQNWIDEERFGSHENYPCVPLDVVVPP
;
A
#
# COMPACT_ATOMS: atom_id res chain seq x y z
N MET A 1 -11.54 14.73 43.12
CA MET A 1 -12.16 14.17 41.89
C MET A 1 -11.57 14.93 40.71
N VAL A 2 -10.61 14.35 40.00
CA VAL A 2 -9.99 15.00 38.84
C VAL A 2 -10.98 14.87 37.68
N LEU A 3 -11.64 15.98 37.31
CA LEU A 3 -12.43 16.06 36.09
C LEU A 3 -11.45 15.94 34.92
N ARG A 4 -11.35 14.76 34.31
CA ARG A 4 -10.68 14.63 33.01
C ARG A 4 -11.51 15.42 32.01
N PRO A 5 -10.94 16.41 31.30
CA PRO A 5 -11.66 17.03 30.21
C PRO A 5 -12.01 15.95 29.19
N LYS A 6 -13.29 15.82 28.83
CA LYS A 6 -13.68 14.98 27.70
C LYS A 6 -12.99 15.55 26.47
N CYS A 7 -12.18 14.75 25.79
CA CYS A 7 -11.68 15.11 24.47
C CYS A 7 -12.91 15.43 23.60
N PRO A 8 -12.88 16.48 22.76
CA PRO A 8 -13.95 16.68 21.79
C PRO A 8 -14.04 15.41 20.94
N ALA A 9 -15.23 14.86 20.76
CA ALA A 9 -15.46 13.58 20.05
C ALA A 9 -14.84 13.54 18.63
N THR A 10 -14.51 14.70 18.07
CA THR A 10 -13.82 14.87 16.78
C THR A 10 -12.34 14.50 16.83
N VAL A 11 -11.63 14.82 17.93
CA VAL A 11 -10.19 14.53 18.07
C VAL A 11 -9.94 13.04 18.33
N GLU A 12 -10.79 12.42 19.14
CA GLU A 12 -10.72 10.97 19.42
C GLU A 12 -10.89 10.15 18.13
N LYS A 13 -11.89 10.48 17.31
CA LYS A 13 -12.12 9.83 16.01
C LYS A 13 -10.98 10.04 15.01
N PHE A 14 -10.40 11.24 14.98
CA PHE A 14 -9.24 11.52 14.13
C PHE A 14 -8.04 10.65 14.54
N ASN A 15 -7.75 10.59 15.84
CA ASN A 15 -6.64 9.79 16.37
C ASN A 15 -6.86 8.29 16.12
N GLU A 16 -8.08 7.79 16.31
CA GLU A 16 -8.42 6.39 16.01
C GLU A 16 -8.18 6.08 14.53
N ARG A 17 -8.70 6.92 13.63
CA ARG A 17 -8.52 6.76 12.18
C ARG A 17 -7.05 6.80 11.77
N ALA A 18 -6.27 7.75 12.30
CA ALA A 18 -4.83 7.85 12.04
C ALA A 18 -4.04 6.66 12.57
N LEU A 19 -4.41 6.16 13.77
CA LEU A 19 -3.82 4.96 14.34
C LEU A 19 -4.03 3.75 13.43
N PHE A 20 -5.26 3.52 12.96
CA PHE A 20 -5.54 2.40 12.06
C PHE A 20 -4.92 2.54 10.68
N ALA A 21 -4.75 3.77 10.17
CA ALA A 21 -4.00 4.02 8.94
C ALA A 21 -2.54 3.55 9.03
N HIS A 22 -1.95 3.55 10.23
CA HIS A 22 -0.61 3.03 10.47
C HIS A 22 -0.62 1.53 10.83
N LEU A 23 -1.50 1.11 11.73
CA LEU A 23 -1.50 -0.26 12.26
C LEU A 23 -1.91 -1.32 11.22
N ILE A 24 -2.85 -1.02 10.33
CA ILE A 24 -3.35 -2.00 9.35
C ILE A 24 -2.22 -2.44 8.38
N PRO A 25 -1.47 -1.51 7.75
CA PRO A 25 -0.32 -1.87 6.93
C PRO A 25 0.73 -2.68 7.69
N SER A 26 1.04 -2.29 8.93
CA SER A 26 1.97 -3.03 9.79
C SER A 26 1.47 -4.44 10.09
N ALA A 27 0.18 -4.62 10.35
CA ALA A 27 -0.41 -5.92 10.61
C ALA A 27 -0.28 -6.85 9.39
N TRP A 28 -0.49 -6.34 8.18
CA TRP A 28 -0.24 -7.12 6.95
C TRP A 28 1.23 -7.55 6.87
N GLN A 29 2.17 -6.61 7.03
CA GLN A 29 3.60 -6.90 6.99
C GLN A 29 4.03 -7.97 8.00
N LEU A 30 3.52 -7.89 9.24
CA LEU A 30 3.76 -8.86 10.31
C LEU A 30 3.13 -10.22 10.04
N SER A 31 2.05 -10.28 9.27
CA SER A 31 1.41 -11.51 8.82
C SER A 31 2.06 -12.11 7.55
N SER A 32 3.26 -11.66 7.19
CA SER A 32 3.97 -12.04 5.96
C SER A 32 3.20 -11.73 4.67
N GLN A 33 2.23 -10.80 4.72
CA GLN A 33 1.58 -10.23 3.55
C GLN A 33 2.27 -8.90 3.27
N LYS A 34 3.14 -8.83 2.27
CA LYS A 34 3.91 -7.61 1.96
C LYS A 34 3.03 -6.65 1.15
N PRO A 35 2.44 -5.59 1.73
CA PRO A 35 1.49 -4.75 1.03
C PRO A 35 2.20 -3.73 0.14
N PHE A 36 1.64 -3.47 -1.02
CA PHE A 36 2.07 -2.39 -1.91
C PHE A 36 0.87 -1.88 -2.73
N ILE A 37 1.00 -0.66 -3.23
CA ILE A 37 0.07 -0.04 -4.16
C ILE A 37 0.63 -0.29 -5.56
N LEU A 38 -0.09 -1.08 -6.33
CA LEU A 38 0.21 -1.38 -7.71
C LEU A 38 -0.33 -0.27 -8.61
N ASP A 39 0.56 0.42 -9.32
CA ASP A 39 0.19 1.32 -10.41
C ASP A 39 -0.29 0.49 -11.61
N ALA A 40 -1.54 0.72 -12.04
CA ALA A 40 -2.12 0.02 -13.16
C ALA A 40 -1.62 0.52 -14.51
N GLY A 41 -0.95 1.68 -14.57
CA GLY A 41 -0.47 2.32 -15.79
C GLY A 41 -1.59 2.80 -16.72
N VAL A 42 -2.81 2.95 -16.20
CA VAL A 42 -4.00 3.36 -16.95
C VAL A 42 -4.82 4.42 -16.20
N PRO A 43 -5.59 5.24 -16.92
CA PRO A 43 -6.44 6.24 -16.29
C PRO A 43 -7.51 5.62 -15.37
N CYS A 44 -7.87 6.34 -14.30
CA CYS A 44 -9.03 6.06 -13.48
C CYS A 44 -10.30 5.95 -14.34
N GLY A 45 -11.15 4.97 -14.05
CA GLY A 45 -12.36 4.70 -14.80
C GLY A 45 -12.18 3.81 -16.04
N THR A 46 -10.95 3.36 -16.32
CA THR A 46 -10.73 2.29 -17.30
C THR A 46 -11.50 1.04 -16.87
N VAL A 47 -12.33 0.50 -17.76
CA VAL A 47 -13.17 -0.67 -17.50
C VAL A 47 -12.37 -1.94 -17.79
N ASP A 48 -12.36 -2.86 -16.83
CA ASP A 48 -11.69 -4.17 -16.91
C ASP A 48 -10.25 -4.13 -17.48
N PRO A 49 -9.37 -3.26 -16.96
CA PRO A 49 -7.97 -3.25 -17.39
C PRO A 49 -7.31 -4.59 -17.06
N THR A 50 -6.59 -5.14 -18.03
CA THR A 50 -5.88 -6.41 -17.87
C THR A 50 -4.56 -6.19 -17.16
N ASN A 51 -4.29 -7.01 -16.14
CA ASN A 51 -2.98 -7.10 -15.51
C ASN A 51 -2.59 -8.58 -15.41
N GLU A 52 -1.42 -8.93 -15.94
CA GLU A 52 -0.98 -10.32 -16.12
C GLU A 52 -0.90 -11.12 -14.81
N TYR A 53 -0.66 -10.43 -13.69
CA TYR A 53 -0.44 -11.03 -12.37
C TYR A 53 -1.51 -10.63 -11.35
N LEU A 54 -2.66 -10.12 -11.79
CA LEU A 54 -3.78 -9.75 -10.92
C LEU A 54 -5.08 -10.35 -11.44
N GLU A 55 -5.66 -11.26 -10.65
CA GLU A 55 -6.97 -11.83 -11.01
C GLU A 55 -8.08 -10.78 -10.92
N LYS A 56 -9.09 -10.90 -11.78
CA LYS A 56 -10.17 -9.91 -11.86
C LYS A 56 -10.89 -9.72 -10.52
N ASP A 57 -11.15 -10.79 -9.78
CA ASP A 57 -11.87 -10.69 -8.51
C ASP A 57 -11.04 -10.00 -7.41
N VAL A 58 -9.71 -10.07 -7.51
CA VAL A 58 -8.79 -9.29 -6.67
C VAL A 58 -8.84 -7.83 -7.10
N ALA A 59 -8.68 -7.56 -8.39
CA ALA A 59 -8.75 -6.20 -8.96
C ALA A 59 -10.04 -5.49 -8.56
N ASP A 60 -11.20 -6.15 -8.69
CA ASP A 60 -12.53 -5.62 -8.37
C ASP A 60 -12.68 -5.22 -6.89
N LYS A 61 -11.89 -5.81 -5.98
CA LYS A 61 -11.94 -5.56 -4.53
C LYS A 61 -10.88 -4.58 -4.04
N THR A 62 -9.81 -4.36 -4.80
CA THR A 62 -8.61 -3.65 -4.33
C THR A 62 -8.33 -2.35 -5.05
N TRP A 63 -9.13 -2.01 -6.05
CA TRP A 63 -8.92 -0.79 -6.83
C TRP A 63 -9.32 0.48 -6.08
N ALA A 64 -8.58 1.55 -6.32
CA ALA A 64 -9.01 2.91 -6.03
C ALA A 64 -8.31 3.88 -6.99
N CYS A 65 -8.87 5.07 -7.13
CA CYS A 65 -8.25 6.13 -7.92
C CYS A 65 -7.54 7.13 -7.03
N ALA A 66 -6.34 7.53 -7.43
CA ALA A 66 -5.65 8.70 -6.90
C ALA A 66 -5.40 9.66 -8.07
N GLY A 67 -6.01 10.85 -8.02
CA GLY A 67 -6.04 11.74 -9.16
C GLY A 67 -6.75 11.11 -10.37
N ASN A 68 -6.08 11.09 -11.52
CA ASN A 68 -6.59 10.51 -12.77
C ASN A 68 -6.03 9.11 -13.05
N GLU A 69 -5.36 8.48 -12.08
CA GLU A 69 -4.67 7.20 -12.26
C GLU A 69 -5.35 6.11 -11.43
N LEU A 70 -5.36 4.89 -11.98
CA LEU A 70 -5.93 3.71 -11.35
C LEU A 70 -4.83 2.93 -10.62
N TYR A 71 -5.12 2.54 -9.38
CA TYR A 71 -4.21 1.75 -8.56
C TYR A 71 -4.93 0.59 -7.89
N TYR A 72 -4.17 -0.41 -7.46
CA TYR A 72 -4.65 -1.53 -6.65
C TYR A 72 -3.87 -1.68 -5.36
N LEU A 73 -4.54 -1.82 -4.23
CA LEU A 73 -3.89 -2.18 -2.97
C LEU A 73 -3.77 -3.71 -2.85
N VAL A 74 -2.57 -4.25 -3.06
CA VAL A 74 -2.33 -5.69 -3.13
C VAL A 74 -1.23 -6.13 -2.17
N VAL A 75 -1.10 -7.44 -1.98
CA VAL A 75 -0.02 -8.05 -1.19
C VAL A 75 0.67 -9.16 -1.96
N LEU A 76 1.97 -9.33 -1.69
CA LEU A 76 2.69 -10.55 -2.03
C LEU A 76 2.44 -11.62 -0.95
N LYS A 77 2.26 -12.87 -1.36
CA LYS A 77 2.08 -14.03 -0.48
C LYS A 77 2.94 -15.19 -0.95
N GLY A 78 3.84 -15.66 -0.09
CA GLY A 78 4.73 -16.77 -0.42
C GLY A 78 5.71 -16.41 -1.54
N THR A 79 6.09 -17.39 -2.34
CA THR A 79 7.09 -17.25 -3.41
C THR A 79 6.48 -16.65 -4.68
N ALA A 80 7.29 -15.98 -5.51
CA ALA A 80 6.84 -15.40 -6.78
C ALA A 80 6.42 -16.42 -7.84
N ALA A 81 6.90 -17.66 -7.72
CA ALA A 81 6.55 -18.75 -8.62
C ALA A 81 6.48 -20.08 -7.87
N THR A 82 5.66 -20.97 -8.40
CA THR A 82 5.65 -22.38 -8.03
C THR A 82 6.22 -23.17 -9.21
N CYS A 83 7.32 -23.89 -8.97
CA CYS A 83 8.00 -24.68 -9.98
C CYS A 83 7.78 -26.17 -9.74
N THR A 84 7.45 -26.91 -10.80
CA THR A 84 7.44 -28.37 -10.77
C THR A 84 8.85 -28.90 -11.02
N THR A 85 9.30 -29.89 -10.26
CA THR A 85 10.60 -30.55 -10.48
C THR A 85 10.45 -31.74 -11.43
N GLY A 86 11.42 -31.95 -12.33
CA GLY A 86 11.41 -33.06 -13.30
C GLY A 86 12.05 -32.69 -14.65
N ARG A 87 12.00 -33.63 -15.60
CA ARG A 87 12.62 -33.48 -16.94
C ARG A 87 11.98 -32.38 -17.81
N GLU A 88 10.74 -32.02 -17.50
CA GLU A 88 9.94 -30.99 -18.18
C GLU A 88 9.48 -29.90 -17.18
N GLY A 89 10.30 -29.60 -16.17
CA GLY A 89 9.91 -28.64 -15.13
C GLY A 89 9.50 -27.28 -15.72
N PHE A 90 8.33 -26.78 -15.32
CA PHE A 90 7.89 -25.43 -15.61
C PHE A 90 7.69 -24.65 -14.30
N CYS A 91 7.89 -23.33 -14.36
CA CYS A 91 7.58 -22.41 -13.28
C CYS A 91 6.35 -21.60 -13.68
N LYS A 92 5.33 -21.60 -12.81
CA LYS A 92 4.16 -20.73 -12.95
C LYS A 92 4.29 -19.61 -11.94
N HIS A 93 4.27 -18.37 -12.40
CA HIS A 93 4.22 -17.20 -11.52
C HIS A 93 2.92 -17.19 -10.72
N ASN A 94 3.05 -16.83 -9.44
CA ASN A 94 1.93 -16.61 -8.56
C ASN A 94 1.35 -15.20 -8.79
N TYR A 95 0.08 -15.02 -8.43
CA TYR A 95 -0.65 -13.77 -8.63
C TYR A 95 -0.59 -12.93 -7.36
N TYR A 96 -0.68 -11.60 -7.53
CA TYR A 96 -0.89 -10.69 -6.42
C TYR A 96 -2.24 -10.97 -5.76
N SER A 97 -2.27 -10.84 -4.43
CA SER A 97 -3.44 -11.17 -3.63
C SER A 97 -4.07 -9.92 -3.02
N ALA A 98 -5.36 -10.01 -2.70
CA ALA A 98 -6.00 -9.02 -1.83
C ALA A 98 -5.42 -9.13 -0.40
N PRO A 99 -5.16 -8.01 0.28
CA PRO A 99 -4.82 -8.01 1.70
C PRO A 99 -5.95 -8.61 2.53
N ALA A 100 -5.61 -9.33 3.60
CA ALA A 100 -6.61 -9.84 4.53
C ALA A 100 -7.46 -8.70 5.14
N GLY A 101 -8.78 -8.84 5.13
CA GLY A 101 -9.71 -7.85 5.68
C GLY A 101 -9.97 -6.64 4.78
N ILE A 102 -9.60 -6.68 3.49
CA ILE A 102 -9.86 -5.60 2.53
C ILE A 102 -11.34 -5.18 2.47
N ASP A 103 -12.26 -6.14 2.63
CA ASP A 103 -13.71 -5.97 2.61
C ASP A 103 -14.26 -5.16 3.81
N LYS A 104 -13.43 -4.98 4.83
CA LYS A 104 -13.75 -4.22 6.04
C LYS A 104 -13.25 -2.78 5.99
N LEU A 105 -12.52 -2.40 4.95
CA LEU A 105 -12.13 -1.00 4.68
C LEU A 105 -13.27 -0.25 3.97
N ASP A 106 -14.46 -0.29 4.55
CA ASP A 106 -15.69 0.32 4.03
C ASP A 106 -16.14 1.57 4.81
N GLY A 107 -15.36 1.96 5.82
CA GLY A 107 -15.63 3.08 6.69
C GLY A 107 -16.52 2.78 7.90
N LYS A 108 -16.88 1.52 8.15
CA LYS A 108 -17.68 1.12 9.32
C LYS A 108 -16.84 0.64 10.51
N LEU A 109 -15.63 0.15 10.25
CA LEU A 109 -14.71 -0.35 11.27
C LEU A 109 -13.46 0.51 11.35
N TRP A 110 -12.68 0.32 12.42
CA TRP A 110 -11.30 0.80 12.54
C TRP A 110 -11.15 2.32 12.36
N GLY A 111 -11.86 3.12 13.16
CA GLY A 111 -11.85 4.58 13.01
C GLY A 111 -12.44 5.07 11.68
N GLY A 112 -13.18 4.21 10.97
CA GLY A 112 -13.87 4.52 9.73
C GLY A 112 -12.97 4.60 8.50
N VAL A 113 -11.77 4.01 8.54
CA VAL A 113 -10.86 3.96 7.37
C VAL A 113 -11.48 3.21 6.19
N LYS A 114 -11.07 3.61 4.99
CA LYS A 114 -11.52 3.08 3.72
C LYS A 114 -10.34 2.69 2.84
N LEU A 115 -10.57 1.81 1.86
CA LEU A 115 -9.56 1.41 0.88
C LEU A 115 -8.91 2.61 0.18
N ASP A 116 -9.73 3.56 -0.25
CA ASP A 116 -9.28 4.77 -0.95
C ASP A 116 -8.37 5.65 -0.07
N ASP A 117 -8.48 5.59 1.26
CA ASP A 117 -7.57 6.32 2.14
C ASP A 117 -6.14 5.79 2.07
N PHE A 118 -5.96 4.47 1.96
CA PHE A 118 -4.66 3.84 1.88
C PHE A 118 -4.02 4.09 0.51
N VAL A 119 -4.79 3.89 -0.55
CA VAL A 119 -4.29 4.10 -1.92
C VAL A 119 -3.93 5.58 -2.13
N VAL A 120 -4.86 6.50 -1.86
CA VAL A 120 -4.60 7.93 -2.05
C VAL A 120 -3.51 8.43 -1.11
N GLY A 121 -3.48 7.97 0.15
CA GLY A 121 -2.46 8.36 1.12
C GLY A 121 -1.04 7.92 0.72
N GLY A 122 -0.89 6.67 0.26
CA GLY A 122 0.40 6.16 -0.21
C GLY A 122 0.87 6.86 -1.48
N VAL A 123 -0.03 7.04 -2.47
CA VAL A 123 0.27 7.75 -3.72
C VAL A 123 0.62 9.22 -3.47
N ASN A 124 -0.08 9.91 -2.57
CA ASN A 124 0.29 11.27 -2.16
C ASN A 124 1.69 11.32 -1.52
N GLY A 125 2.05 10.32 -0.70
CA GLY A 125 3.40 10.17 -0.14
C GLY A 125 4.46 10.00 -1.22
N TYR A 126 4.20 9.12 -2.18
CA TYR A 126 5.07 8.85 -3.32
C TYR A 126 5.33 10.11 -4.17
N HIS A 127 4.28 10.82 -4.58
CA HIS A 127 4.41 12.05 -5.37
C HIS A 127 5.07 13.19 -4.60
N ALA A 128 4.73 13.36 -3.31
CA ALA A 128 5.37 14.38 -2.47
C ALA A 128 6.87 14.15 -2.30
N ASN A 129 7.34 12.92 -2.50
CA ASN A 129 8.75 12.53 -2.46
C ASN A 129 9.40 12.50 -3.86
N GLY A 130 8.78 13.14 -4.86
CA GLY A 130 9.31 13.20 -6.22
C GLY A 130 9.29 11.85 -6.93
N ASP A 131 8.16 11.15 -6.80
CA ASP A 131 7.89 9.85 -7.43
C ASP A 131 8.88 8.77 -6.96
N LYS A 132 9.15 8.75 -5.65
CA LYS A 132 10.08 7.81 -5.03
C LYS A 132 9.52 7.22 -3.74
N ASN A 133 9.72 5.91 -3.59
CA ASN A 133 9.52 5.21 -2.32
C ASN A 133 10.55 5.62 -1.27
N GLY A 134 10.25 5.37 0.01
CA GLY A 134 11.12 5.75 1.14
C GLY A 134 10.90 7.18 1.66
N TRP A 135 9.68 7.70 1.55
CA TRP A 135 9.34 9.01 2.13
C TRP A 135 9.37 8.99 3.66
N LYS A 136 9.62 10.16 4.24
CA LYS A 136 9.55 10.33 5.70
C LYS A 136 8.10 10.29 6.19
N LEU A 137 7.92 9.77 7.40
CA LEU A 137 6.65 9.85 8.09
C LEU A 137 6.26 11.32 8.33
N ALA A 138 4.96 11.58 8.32
CA ALA A 138 4.40 12.90 8.58
C ALA A 138 4.82 13.39 9.99
N ASP A 139 5.51 14.53 10.05
CA ASP A 139 5.83 15.20 11.30
C ASP A 139 4.76 16.26 11.63
N PRO A 140 3.88 16.06 12.63
CA PRO A 140 2.84 17.02 12.96
C PRO A 140 3.38 18.34 13.52
N ASN A 141 4.67 18.42 13.87
CA ASN A 141 5.32 19.68 14.29
C ASN A 141 5.73 20.55 13.10
N ASP A 142 5.82 19.98 11.89
CA ASP A 142 6.03 20.75 10.67
C ASP A 142 4.73 21.43 10.25
N ARG A 143 4.78 22.74 10.00
CA ARG A 143 3.57 23.54 9.73
C ARG A 143 2.90 23.17 8.41
N LYS A 144 3.65 22.75 7.39
CA LYS A 144 3.06 22.32 6.11
C LYS A 144 2.35 20.98 6.29
N THR A 145 2.97 20.07 7.04
CA THR A 145 2.40 18.78 7.40
C THR A 145 1.16 18.93 8.28
N ALA A 146 1.16 19.85 9.25
CA ALA A 146 -0.03 20.14 10.05
C ALA A 146 -1.20 20.64 9.20
N SER A 147 -0.93 21.47 8.18
CA SER A 147 -1.96 21.93 7.23
C SER A 147 -2.50 20.77 6.39
N SER A 148 -1.62 19.92 5.83
CA SER A 148 -2.07 18.77 5.04
C SER A 148 -2.90 17.81 5.89
N LEU A 149 -2.45 17.50 7.12
CA LEU A 149 -3.21 16.68 8.08
C LEU A 149 -4.60 17.26 8.40
N TYR A 150 -4.73 18.58 8.45
CA TYR A 150 -6.02 19.23 8.62
C TYR A 150 -6.92 19.09 7.38
N ASP A 151 -6.37 19.29 6.18
CA ASP A 151 -7.13 19.31 4.93
C ASP A 151 -7.47 17.91 4.40
N MET A 152 -6.54 16.96 4.53
CA MET A 152 -6.61 15.63 3.92
C MET A 152 -6.63 14.48 4.94
N GLY A 153 -6.35 14.75 6.21
CA GLY A 153 -6.32 13.72 7.26
C GLY A 153 -5.30 12.63 6.96
N ILE A 154 -5.75 11.38 6.98
CA ILE A 154 -4.87 10.21 6.75
C ILE A 154 -4.41 10.05 5.30
N ARG A 155 -5.00 10.79 4.36
CA ARG A 155 -4.54 10.83 2.96
C ARG A 155 -3.36 11.77 2.77
N SER A 156 -2.91 12.47 3.81
CA SER A 156 -1.75 13.33 3.75
C SER A 156 -0.47 12.54 3.44
N PRO A 157 0.45 13.12 2.66
CA PRO A 157 1.78 12.55 2.46
C PRO A 157 2.43 12.17 3.79
N GLY A 158 2.96 10.95 3.87
CA GLY A 158 3.69 10.46 5.04
C GLY A 158 2.84 9.86 6.16
N VAL A 159 1.51 9.82 6.05
CA VAL A 159 0.66 9.10 7.04
C VAL A 159 0.56 7.61 6.72
N VAL A 160 0.21 7.29 5.47
CA VAL A 160 0.19 5.91 4.97
C VAL A 160 1.57 5.56 4.41
N GLY A 161 2.17 4.50 4.92
CA GLY A 161 3.51 4.03 4.53
C GLY A 161 3.48 2.79 3.63
N ILE A 162 2.60 2.77 2.62
CA ILE A 162 2.51 1.67 1.65
C ILE A 162 3.15 2.12 0.35
N LEU A 163 4.15 1.38 -0.11
CA LEU A 163 4.99 1.69 -1.28
C LEU A 163 4.21 1.62 -2.59
N VAL A 164 4.65 2.34 -3.61
CA VAL A 164 4.02 2.40 -4.94
C VAL A 164 4.98 1.87 -6.01
N CYS A 165 4.53 0.97 -6.88
CA CYS A 165 5.29 0.58 -8.07
C CYS A 165 4.40 -0.08 -9.14
N ASP A 166 4.95 -0.20 -10.35
CA ASP A 166 4.33 -0.94 -11.44
C ASP A 166 4.47 -2.47 -11.28
N THR A 167 3.77 -3.20 -12.16
CA THR A 167 3.73 -4.67 -12.18
C THR A 167 5.11 -5.30 -12.38
N ASN A 168 5.91 -4.77 -13.30
CA ASN A 168 7.20 -5.36 -13.64
C ASN A 168 8.18 -5.17 -12.47
N THR A 169 8.24 -3.98 -11.89
CA THR A 169 9.07 -3.69 -10.72
C THR A 169 8.72 -4.60 -9.55
N ALA A 170 7.43 -4.72 -9.19
CA ALA A 170 6.98 -5.58 -8.10
C ALA A 170 7.31 -7.06 -8.35
N LEU A 171 7.04 -7.56 -9.56
CA LEU A 171 7.30 -8.96 -9.90
C LEU A 171 8.78 -9.31 -9.90
N GLN A 172 9.64 -8.49 -10.50
CA GLN A 172 11.08 -8.77 -10.57
C GLN A 172 11.70 -8.80 -9.18
N ASN A 173 11.33 -7.85 -8.31
CA ASN A 173 11.80 -7.87 -6.92
C ASN A 173 11.29 -9.10 -6.17
N TRP A 174 10.04 -9.52 -6.40
CA TRP A 174 9.49 -10.74 -5.79
C TRP A 174 10.17 -12.02 -6.28
N ILE A 175 10.53 -12.09 -7.57
CA ILE A 175 11.30 -13.20 -8.14
C ILE A 175 12.70 -13.26 -7.51
N ASP A 176 13.35 -12.10 -7.36
CA ASP A 176 14.68 -11.95 -6.77
C ASP A 176 14.60 -11.57 -5.28
N GLU A 177 13.68 -12.22 -4.54
CA GLU A 177 13.44 -11.95 -3.11
C GLU A 177 14.68 -12.21 -2.25
N GLU A 178 15.57 -13.12 -2.66
CA GLU A 178 16.86 -13.34 -1.97
C GLU A 178 17.74 -12.09 -1.96
N ARG A 179 17.69 -11.29 -3.04
CA ARG A 179 18.44 -10.04 -3.15
C ARG A 179 17.70 -8.84 -2.59
N PHE A 180 16.41 -8.70 -2.90
CA PHE A 180 15.65 -7.49 -2.59
C PHE A 180 14.79 -7.60 -1.34
N GLY A 181 14.52 -8.80 -0.82
CA GLY A 181 13.52 -9.03 0.23
C GLY A 181 13.79 -8.33 1.57
N SER A 182 15.05 -7.95 1.84
CA SER A 182 15.46 -7.20 3.03
C SER A 182 15.50 -5.68 2.81
N HIS A 183 15.32 -5.20 1.58
CA HIS A 183 15.38 -3.79 1.23
C HIS A 183 14.15 -3.05 1.80
N GLU A 184 14.34 -1.83 2.33
CA GLU A 184 13.26 -1.04 2.95
C GLU A 184 12.10 -0.75 2.00
N ASN A 185 12.41 -0.63 0.70
CA ASN A 185 11.44 -0.40 -0.35
C ASN A 185 10.93 -1.70 -1.02
N TYR A 186 11.15 -2.88 -0.47
CA TYR A 186 10.60 -4.12 -1.03
C TYR A 186 9.06 -4.15 -0.92
N PRO A 187 8.30 -4.50 -1.99
CA PRO A 187 8.74 -5.03 -3.28
C PRO A 187 8.89 -3.99 -4.39
N CYS A 188 8.88 -2.70 -4.06
CA CYS A 188 8.96 -1.57 -4.98
C CYS A 188 10.35 -0.93 -5.05
N VAL A 189 11.41 -1.76 -5.10
CA VAL A 189 12.79 -1.31 -5.31
C VAL A 189 12.99 -0.99 -6.79
N PRO A 190 13.50 0.19 -7.18
CA PRO A 190 13.79 0.46 -8.57
C PRO A 190 14.82 -0.54 -9.14
N LEU A 191 14.58 -1.05 -10.35
CA LEU A 191 15.35 -2.16 -10.93
C LEU A 191 16.80 -1.78 -11.31
N ASP A 192 17.11 -0.48 -11.37
CA ASP A 192 18.45 0.05 -11.60
C ASP A 192 19.29 0.18 -10.32
N VAL A 193 18.70 -0.09 -9.14
CA VAL A 193 19.41 -0.04 -7.86
C VAL A 193 20.34 -1.24 -7.70
N VAL A 194 21.62 -0.94 -7.39
CA VAL A 194 22.59 -1.94 -6.98
C VAL A 194 22.41 -2.24 -5.50
N VAL A 195 21.67 -3.29 -5.17
CA VAL A 195 21.61 -3.82 -3.79
C VAL A 195 22.86 -4.68 -3.53
N PRO A 196 23.72 -4.32 -2.56
CA PRO A 196 24.86 -5.13 -2.18
C PRO A 196 24.40 -6.47 -1.57
N PRO A 197 25.20 -7.55 -1.73
CA PRO A 197 24.85 -8.89 -1.24
C PRO A 197 24.74 -8.96 0.28
#